data_AF-A0A521CBI8-F1
#
_entry.id   AF-A0A521CBI8-F1
#
_cell.length_a   1.000
_cell.length_b   1.000
_cell.length_c   1.000
_cell.angle_alpha   90.00
_cell.angle_beta   90.00
_cell.angle_gamma   90.00
#
_symmetry.space_group_name_H-M   'P 1'
#
loop_
_entity.id
_entity.type
_entity.pdbx_description
1 polymer ?
#
loop_
_entity_poly.entity_id
_entity_poly.type
_entity_poly.pdbx_seq_one_letter_code
_entity_poly.pdbx_strand_id
1 'polypeptide(L)' 'MQRSHWQKIEKILDRALAFDSLNEQEKYLEEACGDDPVLFFEIRLLVRSIHDAQRTGYLEEE' A
#
# COMPACT_ATOMS: atom_id res chain seq x y z
N MET A 1 -3.34 -3.51 -22.11
CA MET A 1 -3.08 -4.58 -21.13
C MET A 1 -2.65 -4.09 -19.74
N GLN A 2 -2.72 -2.79 -19.40
CA GLN A 2 -2.32 -2.30 -18.06
C GLN A 2 -3.42 -2.35 -16.98
N ARG A 3 -4.70 -2.53 -17.36
CA ARG A 3 -5.82 -2.49 -16.39
C ARG A 3 -5.82 -3.67 -15.40
N SER A 4 -5.38 -4.85 -15.82
CA SER A 4 -5.36 -6.04 -14.95
C SER A 4 -4.31 -5.93 -13.85
N HIS A 5 -3.18 -5.27 -14.13
CA HIS A 5 -2.12 -5.00 -13.16
C HIS A 5 -2.63 -4.04 -12.08
N TRP A 6 -3.22 -2.92 -12.51
CA TRP A 6 -3.78 -1.93 -11.58
C TRP A 6 -4.92 -2.48 -10.72
N GLN A 7 -5.81 -3.30 -11.27
CA GLN A 7 -6.87 -3.93 -10.46
C GLN A 7 -6.33 -4.88 -9.40
N LYS A 8 -5.18 -5.52 -9.65
CA LYS A 8 -4.52 -6.38 -8.67
C LYS A 8 -3.89 -5.53 -7.57
N ILE A 9 -3.17 -4.47 -7.93
CA ILE A 9 -2.60 -3.50 -6.98
C ILE A 9 -3.69 -2.90 -6.09
N GLU A 10 -4.78 -2.41 -6.69
CA GLU A 10 -5.87 -1.74 -5.96
C GLU A 10 -6.50 -2.66 -4.92
N LYS A 11 -6.76 -3.93 -5.26
CA LYS A 11 -7.30 -4.90 -4.30
C LYS A 11 -6.36 -5.20 -3.14
N ILE A 12 -5.06 -5.34 -3.42
CA ILE A 12 -4.07 -5.61 -2.39
C ILE A 12 -3.91 -4.35 -1.52
N LEU A 13 -3.85 -3.16 -2.12
CA LEU A 13 -3.71 -1.89 -1.43
C LEU A 13 -4.92 -1.60 -0.51
N ASP A 14 -6.15 -1.76 -1.01
CA ASP A 14 -7.37 -1.54 -0.24
C ASP A 14 -7.44 -2.48 0.98
N ARG A 15 -7.04 -3.74 0.79
CA ARG A 15 -6.97 -4.70 1.90
C ARG A 15 -5.84 -4.38 2.87
N ALA A 16 -4.68 -3.94 2.38
CA ALA A 16 -3.56 -3.53 3.21
C ALA A 16 -3.96 -2.33 4.08
N LEU A 17 -4.58 -1.31 3.52
CA LEU A 17 -4.99 -0.11 4.25
C LEU A 17 -6.11 -0.38 5.28
N ALA A 18 -6.81 -1.51 5.18
CA ALA A 18 -7.80 -1.92 6.19
C ALA A 18 -7.16 -2.45 7.49
N PHE A 19 -5.85 -2.71 7.51
CA PHE A 19 -5.14 -3.08 8.75
C PHE A 19 -4.67 -1.84 9.48
N ASP A 20 -4.86 -1.81 10.80
CA ASP A 20 -4.50 -0.67 11.66
C ASP A 20 -2.99 -0.55 11.93
N SER A 21 -2.24 -1.65 11.76
CA SER A 21 -0.82 -1.71 12.06
C SER A 21 0.04 -1.86 10.81
N LEU A 22 1.05 -1.00 10.65
CA LEU A 22 2.06 -1.12 9.60
C LEU A 22 2.70 -2.52 9.54
N ASN A 23 2.86 -3.18 10.68
CA ASN A 23 3.43 -4.53 10.76
C ASN A 23 2.48 -5.60 10.18
N GLU A 24 1.17 -5.44 10.33
CA GLU A 24 0.17 -6.32 9.70
C GLU A 24 0.07 -6.04 8.21
N GLN A 25 0.18 -4.77 7.82
CA GLN A 25 0.25 -4.36 6.42
C GLN A 25 1.46 -5.00 5.72
N GLU A 26 2.67 -4.88 6.27
CA GLU A 26 3.87 -5.46 5.65
C GLU A 26 3.77 -6.99 5.52
N LYS A 27 3.28 -7.70 6.54
CA LYS A 27 3.04 -9.15 6.45
C LYS A 27 2.04 -9.52 5.36
N TYR A 28 0.91 -8.82 5.30
CA TYR A 28 -0.08 -9.05 4.25
C TYR A 28 0.50 -8.79 2.86
N LEU A 29 1.31 -7.74 2.70
CA LEU A 29 1.96 -7.42 1.43
C LEU A 29 2.96 -8.49 1.01
N GLU A 30 3.75 -9.04 1.93
CA GLU A 30 4.65 -10.17 1.64
C GLU A 30 3.86 -11.40 1.15
N GLU A 31 2.75 -11.74 1.82
CA GLU A 31 1.89 -12.87 1.43
C GLU A 31 1.14 -12.63 0.11
N ALA A 32 0.60 -11.42 -0.10
CA ALA A 32 -0.24 -11.08 -1.24
C ALA A 32 0.57 -10.84 -2.54
N CYS A 33 1.80 -10.33 -2.40
CA CYS A 33 2.72 -10.13 -3.52
C CYS A 33 3.51 -11.40 -3.84
N GLY A 34 3.73 -12.29 -2.88
CA GLY A 34 4.45 -13.55 -3.07
C GLY A 34 5.85 -13.32 -3.64
N ASP A 35 6.19 -14.05 -4.71
CA ASP A 35 7.48 -13.94 -5.42
C ASP A 35 7.58 -12.77 -6.41
N ASP A 36 6.69 -11.78 -6.35
CA ASP A 36 6.75 -10.58 -7.21
C ASP A 36 7.30 -9.36 -6.44
N PRO A 37 8.64 -9.19 -6.40
CA PRO A 37 9.27 -8.10 -5.65
C PRO A 37 8.99 -6.73 -6.26
N VAL A 38 8.66 -6.66 -7.55
CA VAL A 38 8.30 -5.39 -8.21
C VAL A 38 6.94 -4.92 -7.71
N LEU A 39 5.95 -5.82 -7.72
CA LEU A 39 4.61 -5.55 -7.21
C LEU A 39 4.64 -5.17 -5.72
N PHE A 40 5.45 -5.87 -4.92
CA PHE A 40 5.65 -5.53 -3.51
C PHE A 40 6.19 -4.11 -3.33
N PHE A 41 7.22 -3.73 -4.10
CA PHE A 41 7.81 -2.40 -4.03
C PHE A 41 6.82 -1.31 -4.42
N GLU A 42 6.05 -1.50 -5.50
CA GLU A 42 5.02 -0.56 -5.96
C GLU A 42 3.96 -0.32 -4.87
N ILE A 43 3.40 -1.38 -4.28
CA ILE A 43 2.34 -1.26 -3.27
C ILE A 43 2.88 -0.68 -1.97
N ARG A 44 4.07 -1.07 -1.53
CA ARG A 44 4.70 -0.53 -0.32
C ARG A 44 4.94 0.97 -0.42
N LEU A 45 5.38 1.45 -1.59
CA LEU A 45 5.52 2.88 -1.86
C LEU A 45 4.17 3.60 -1.74
N LEU A 46 3.11 3.04 -2.32
CA LEU A 46 1.76 3.63 -2.25
C LEU A 46 1.24 3.69 -0.80
N VAL A 47 1.34 2.59 -0.04
CA VAL A 47 0.94 2.56 1.38
C VAL A 47 1.67 3.63 2.17
N ARG A 48 2.99 3.73 1.98
CA ARG A 48 3.81 4.73 2.68
C ARG A 48 3.44 6.16 2.27
N SER A 49 3.22 6.42 0.99
CA SER A 49 2.77 7.73 0.51
C SER A 49 1.39 8.11 1.05
N ILE A 50 0.47 7.15 1.18
CA ILE A 50 -0.85 7.38 1.79
C ILE A 50 -0.70 7.69 3.27
N HIS A 51 0.12 6.92 3.99
CA HIS A 51 0.38 7.14 5.41
C HIS A 51 1.10 8.47 5.67
N ASP A 52 2.05 8.84 4.81
CA ASP A 52 2.70 10.15 4.85
C ASP A 52 1.71 11.26 4.50
N ALA A 53 0.85 11.10 3.47
CA ALA A 53 -0.19 12.08 3.13
C ALA A 53 -1.26 12.24 4.22
N GLN A 54 -1.63 11.17 4.92
CA GLN A 54 -2.50 11.24 6.09
C GLN A 54 -1.81 11.96 7.26
N ARG A 55 -0.50 11.78 7.41
CA ARG A 55 0.31 12.42 8.44
C ARG A 55 0.61 13.90 8.14
N THR A 56 0.90 14.25 6.88
CA THR A 56 1.19 15.61 6.43
C THR A 56 -0.07 16.40 6.08
N GLY A 57 -1.18 15.73 5.78
CA GLY A 57 -2.50 16.35 5.66
C GLY A 57 -3.04 16.94 6.97
N TYR A 58 -2.35 16.70 8.08
CA TYR A 58 -2.57 17.35 9.38
C TYR A 58 -1.57 18.47 9.69
N LEU A 59 -0.65 18.81 8.78
CA LEU A 59 0.33 19.89 8.92
C LEU A 59 0.09 21.01 7.90
N GLU A 60 -1.16 21.39 7.69
CA GLU A 60 -1.50 22.81 7.54
C GLU A 60 -1.67 23.37 8.96
N GLU A 61 -0.57 23.50 9.70
CA GLU A 61 -0.52 24.45 10.82
C GLU A 61 0.05 25.76 10.27
N GLU A 62 -0.74 26.83 10.49
CA GLU A 62 -0.59 28.23 10.07
C GLU A 62 0.82 28.84 10.14
#